data_AF-A0A955F0S4-F1
#
_entry.id   AF-A0A955F0S4-F1
#
_cell.length_a   1.000
_cell.length_b   1.000
_cell.length_c   1.000
_cell.angle_alpha   90.00
_cell.angle_beta   90.00
_cell.angle_gamma   90.00
#
_symmetry.space_group_name_H-M   'P 1'
#
loop_
_entity.id
_entity.type
_entity.pdbx_description
1 polymer ?
#
loop_
_entity_poly.entity_id
_entity_poly.type
_entity_poly.pdbx_seq_one_letter_code
_entity_poly.pdbx_strand_id
1 'polypeptide(L)'
;MHPCAICASRQKTCCQGTEILVTRGDIERITQHSGRSGFHERRRPTDPDYVEWDPEDPQWLDLTVAPDGTRLMLQREATGDCVFLGSEGCVLETEVRPLVCRIYPYAFSENGVQSIEPEYCPTTTLCAPGQTMADVLGMNLQQAEAWRSELYAELHADAPSKSGSAR
;
A
#
# COMPACT_ATOMS: atom_id res chain seq x y z
N MET A 1 21.54 -1.69 -7.64
CA MET A 1 20.47 -2.69 -7.44
C MET A 1 19.50 -2.11 -6.43
N HIS A 2 18.21 -2.01 -6.75
CA HIS A 2 17.20 -1.41 -5.86
C HIS A 2 17.02 -2.30 -4.60
N PRO A 3 16.80 -1.75 -3.38
CA PRO A 3 16.65 -2.56 -2.17
C PRO A 3 15.61 -3.69 -2.27
N CYS A 4 14.53 -3.46 -3.02
CA CYS A 4 13.53 -4.51 -3.31
C CYS A 4 14.09 -5.70 -4.13
N ALA A 5 15.01 -5.48 -5.07
CA ALA A 5 15.68 -6.57 -5.80
C ALA A 5 16.54 -7.43 -4.84
N ILE A 6 17.25 -6.76 -3.93
CA ILE A 6 18.05 -7.43 -2.91
C ILE A 6 17.15 -8.25 -1.99
N CYS A 7 16.02 -7.69 -1.55
CA CYS A 7 15.00 -8.40 -0.78
C CYS A 7 14.47 -9.64 -1.51
N ALA A 8 14.07 -9.48 -2.79
CA ALA A 8 13.53 -10.57 -3.61
C ALA A 8 14.50 -11.75 -3.79
N SER A 9 15.81 -11.48 -3.85
CA SER A 9 16.83 -12.54 -3.92
C SER A 9 17.02 -13.35 -2.62
N ARG A 10 16.47 -12.86 -1.49
CA ARG A 10 16.74 -13.42 -0.15
C ARG A 10 15.50 -14.02 0.51
N GLN A 11 14.32 -13.48 0.25
CA GLN A 11 13.06 -13.92 0.83
C GLN A 11 11.85 -13.45 0.02
N LYS A 12 10.64 -13.84 0.47
CA LYS A 12 9.40 -13.24 -0.01
C LYS A 12 9.36 -11.74 0.34
N THR A 13 8.96 -10.92 -0.62
CA THR A 13 8.85 -9.46 -0.45
C THR A 13 7.43 -9.04 -0.04
N CYS A 14 7.24 -7.77 0.33
CA CYS A 14 5.89 -7.20 0.49
C CYS A 14 5.02 -7.40 -0.76
N CYS A 15 5.61 -7.36 -1.96
CA CYS A 15 4.92 -7.65 -3.22
C CYS A 15 4.40 -9.09 -3.34
N GLN A 16 4.73 -9.99 -2.40
CA GLN A 16 4.31 -11.39 -2.40
C GLN A 16 3.52 -11.77 -1.14
N GLY A 17 3.49 -10.88 -0.13
CA GLY A 17 2.90 -11.14 1.18
C GLY A 17 1.66 -10.31 1.47
N THR A 18 1.59 -9.05 1.00
CA THR A 18 0.59 -8.08 1.50
C THR A 18 -0.51 -7.76 0.50
N GLU A 19 -1.75 -7.67 0.97
CA GLU A 19 -2.90 -7.37 0.11
C GLU A 19 -2.99 -5.86 -0.08
N ILE A 20 -2.42 -5.39 -1.20
CA ILE A 20 -2.26 -3.97 -1.47
C ILE A 20 -3.60 -3.34 -1.86
N LEU A 21 -4.13 -2.48 -0.99
CA LEU A 21 -5.21 -1.55 -1.33
C LEU A 21 -4.76 -0.63 -2.46
N VAL A 22 -5.65 -0.35 -3.41
CA VAL A 22 -5.47 0.70 -4.42
C VAL A 22 -6.66 1.63 -4.41
N THR A 23 -6.39 2.94 -4.46
CA THR A 23 -7.43 3.97 -4.62
C THR A 23 -7.80 4.12 -6.10
N ARG A 24 -8.86 4.90 -6.41
CA ARG A 24 -9.12 5.29 -7.80
C ARG A 24 -7.98 6.14 -8.38
N GLY A 25 -7.40 7.04 -7.57
CA GLY A 25 -6.25 7.84 -7.97
C GLY A 25 -5.04 6.97 -8.32
N ASP A 26 -4.78 5.89 -7.58
CA ASP A 26 -3.73 4.92 -7.91
C ASP A 26 -3.99 4.28 -9.27
N ILE A 27 -5.23 3.86 -9.51
CA ILE A 27 -5.61 3.23 -10.78
C ILE A 27 -5.39 4.21 -11.94
N GLU A 28 -5.82 5.46 -11.78
CA GLU A 28 -5.65 6.50 -12.80
C GLU A 28 -4.18 6.81 -13.05
N ARG A 29 -3.39 7.07 -12.00
CA ARG A 29 -1.94 7.33 -12.09
C ARG A 29 -1.19 6.20 -12.79
N ILE A 30 -1.43 4.96 -12.36
CA ILE A 30 -0.76 3.78 -12.91
C ILE A 30 -1.17 3.54 -14.37
N THR A 31 -2.46 3.68 -14.68
CA THR A 31 -2.95 3.50 -16.06
C THR A 31 -2.36 4.55 -17.00
N GLN A 32 -2.32 5.82 -16.58
CA GLN A 32 -1.76 6.90 -17.39
C GLN A 32 -0.26 6.70 -17.65
N HIS A 33 0.49 6.23 -16.65
CA HIS A 33 1.93 6.02 -16.79
C HIS A 33 2.28 4.75 -17.59
N SER A 34 1.60 3.64 -17.30
CA SER A 34 1.96 2.32 -17.86
C SER A 34 1.20 1.93 -19.13
N GLY A 35 0.06 2.58 -19.42
CA GLY A 35 -0.89 2.17 -20.44
C GLY A 35 -1.60 0.84 -20.15
N ARG A 36 -1.34 0.20 -19.00
CA ARG A 36 -1.94 -1.06 -18.57
C ARG A 36 -3.25 -0.79 -17.83
N SER A 37 -4.24 -1.65 -18.04
CA SER A 37 -5.50 -1.68 -17.29
C SER A 37 -5.75 -3.08 -16.70
N GLY A 38 -6.74 -3.21 -15.81
CA GLY A 38 -7.14 -4.50 -15.28
C GLY A 38 -6.13 -5.13 -14.30
N PHE A 39 -5.22 -4.34 -13.73
CA PHE A 39 -4.26 -4.77 -12.70
C PHE A 39 -4.84 -4.69 -11.28
N HIS A 40 -6.13 -4.38 -11.15
CA HIS A 40 -6.85 -4.26 -9.89
C HIS A 40 -8.12 -5.10 -9.93
N GLU A 41 -8.63 -5.46 -8.75
CA GLU A 41 -9.86 -6.21 -8.60
C GLU A 41 -10.57 -5.82 -7.29
N ARG A 42 -11.90 -5.96 -7.27
CA ARG A 42 -12.68 -5.84 -6.05
C ARG A 42 -12.97 -7.23 -5.51
N ARG A 43 -12.43 -7.55 -4.34
CA ARG A 43 -12.65 -8.85 -3.68
C ARG A 43 -12.55 -8.75 -2.16
N ARG A 44 -12.97 -9.79 -1.44
CA ARG A 44 -12.74 -9.90 -0.01
C ARG A 44 -11.24 -10.16 0.23
N PRO A 45 -10.61 -9.52 1.23
CA PRO A 45 -9.28 -9.90 1.66
C PRO A 45 -9.26 -11.36 2.13
N THR A 46 -8.13 -12.01 1.94
CA THR A 46 -7.89 -13.36 2.45
C THR A 46 -7.43 -13.35 3.89
N ASP A 47 -6.65 -12.33 4.28
CA ASP A 47 -6.23 -12.10 5.64
C ASP A 47 -7.32 -11.33 6.41
N PRO A 48 -7.85 -11.87 7.51
CA PRO A 48 -8.90 -11.22 8.29
C PRO A 48 -8.46 -9.89 8.88
N ASP A 49 -7.17 -9.69 9.16
CA ASP A 49 -6.65 -8.46 9.77
C ASP A 49 -6.98 -7.22 8.91
N TYR A 50 -7.07 -7.41 7.59
CA TYR A 50 -7.47 -6.34 6.67
C TYR A 50 -8.93 -5.90 6.80
N VAL A 51 -9.80 -6.65 7.49
CA VAL A 51 -11.19 -6.28 7.74
C VAL A 51 -11.51 -6.10 9.23
N GLU A 52 -10.49 -6.11 10.09
CA GLU A 52 -10.65 -5.79 11.50
C GLU A 52 -10.68 -4.28 11.73
N TRP A 53 -11.40 -3.87 12.77
CA TRP A 53 -11.45 -2.47 13.17
C TRP A 53 -10.18 -2.12 13.95
N ASP A 54 -9.53 -1.04 13.54
CA ASP A 54 -8.32 -0.52 14.18
C ASP A 54 -8.66 0.69 15.07
N PRO A 55 -8.40 0.65 16.39
CA PRO A 55 -8.59 1.81 17.26
C PRO A 55 -7.68 3.01 16.93
N GLU A 56 -6.53 2.78 16.30
CA GLU A 56 -5.56 3.82 15.93
C GLU A 56 -5.91 4.49 14.58
N ASP A 57 -6.71 3.79 13.76
CA ASP A 57 -7.31 4.31 12.53
C ASP A 57 -8.79 3.88 12.36
N PRO A 58 -9.71 4.44 13.16
CA PRO A 58 -11.10 3.99 13.19
C PRO A 58 -11.85 4.22 11.87
N GLN A 59 -11.31 5.07 10.97
CA GLN A 59 -11.92 5.37 9.67
C GLN A 59 -11.45 4.41 8.57
N TRP A 60 -10.32 3.72 8.75
CA TRP A 60 -9.72 2.85 7.74
C TRP A 60 -10.72 1.88 7.15
N LEU A 61 -11.42 1.13 8.01
CA LEU A 61 -12.35 0.09 7.61
C LEU A 61 -13.50 0.67 6.77
N ASP A 62 -14.14 1.73 7.28
CA ASP A 62 -15.27 2.40 6.63
C ASP A 62 -14.91 3.00 5.26
N LEU A 63 -13.67 3.47 5.12
CA LEU A 63 -13.18 4.10 3.90
C LEU A 63 -12.73 3.11 2.82
N THR A 64 -12.37 1.89 3.20
CA THR A 64 -11.66 0.95 2.32
C THR A 64 -12.40 -0.36 2.10
N VAL A 65 -13.39 -0.70 2.94
CA VAL A 65 -14.22 -1.89 2.84
C VAL A 65 -15.64 -1.50 2.44
N ALA A 66 -16.13 -2.07 1.33
CA ALA A 66 -17.51 -1.89 0.90
C ALA A 66 -18.48 -2.69 1.79
N PRO A 67 -19.80 -2.39 1.77
CA PRO A 67 -20.80 -3.12 2.57
C PRO A 67 -20.85 -4.63 2.34
N ASP A 68 -20.41 -5.10 1.17
CA ASP A 68 -20.29 -6.52 0.85
C ASP A 68 -18.98 -7.15 1.35
N GLY A 69 -18.19 -6.45 2.16
CA GLY A 69 -16.91 -6.88 2.71
C GLY A 69 -15.75 -6.89 1.72
N THR A 70 -15.94 -6.36 0.50
CA THR A 70 -14.88 -6.30 -0.52
C THR A 70 -14.09 -5.01 -0.47
N ARG A 71 -12.85 -5.04 -0.96
CA ARG A 71 -11.96 -3.88 -1.10
C ARG A 71 -11.41 -3.83 -2.51
N LEU A 72 -10.99 -2.66 -2.94
CA LEU A 72 -10.29 -2.49 -4.22
C LEU A 72 -8.80 -2.76 -4.00
N MET A 73 -8.30 -3.85 -4.56
CA MET A 73 -6.94 -4.31 -4.33
C MET A 73 -6.20 -4.55 -5.65
N LEU A 74 -4.88 -4.49 -5.55
CA LEU A 74 -3.99 -4.86 -6.63
C LEU A 74 -4.07 -6.38 -6.87
N GLN A 75 -4.14 -6.78 -8.14
CA GLN A 75 -4.14 -8.19 -8.52
C GLN A 75 -2.80 -8.84 -8.18
N ARG A 76 -2.88 -10.16 -7.99
CA ARG A 76 -1.72 -11.03 -7.86
C ARG A 76 -1.76 -12.11 -8.94
N GLU A 77 -0.59 -12.49 -9.41
CA GLU A 77 -0.39 -13.67 -10.23
C GLU A 77 -0.72 -14.93 -9.42
N ALA A 78 -0.92 -16.06 -10.11
CA ALA A 78 -1.21 -17.35 -9.46
C ALA A 78 -0.10 -17.80 -8.48
N THR A 79 1.12 -17.29 -8.65
CA THR A 79 2.26 -17.51 -7.74
C THR A 79 2.14 -16.74 -6.42
N GLY A 80 1.21 -15.79 -6.33
CA GLY A 80 1.06 -14.86 -5.22
C GLY A 80 1.81 -13.54 -5.41
N ASP A 81 2.54 -13.39 -6.51
CA ASP A 81 3.30 -12.18 -6.82
C ASP A 81 2.37 -11.03 -7.23
N CYS A 82 2.63 -9.82 -6.77
CA CYS A 82 2.03 -8.61 -7.30
C CYS A 82 2.28 -8.54 -8.81
N VAL A 83 1.26 -8.17 -9.58
CA VAL A 83 1.34 -8.08 -11.05
C VAL A 83 2.36 -7.04 -11.57
N PHE A 84 2.95 -6.23 -10.68
CA PHE A 84 4.03 -5.29 -10.99
C PHE A 84 5.40 -5.74 -10.45
N LEU A 85 5.52 -6.95 -9.90
CA LEU A 85 6.80 -7.53 -9.49
C LEU A 85 7.58 -8.02 -10.72
N GLY A 86 8.72 -7.39 -11.00
CA GLY A 86 9.70 -7.85 -11.99
C GLY A 86 10.89 -8.55 -11.32
N SER A 87 11.84 -9.02 -12.14
CA SER A 87 13.05 -9.72 -11.67
C SER A 87 13.95 -8.86 -10.77
N GLU A 88 13.90 -7.54 -10.93
CA GLU A 88 14.66 -6.56 -10.15
C GLU A 88 13.77 -5.79 -9.14
N GLY A 89 12.62 -6.38 -8.75
CA GLY A 89 11.64 -5.75 -7.87
C GLY A 89 10.52 -5.04 -8.64
N CYS A 90 9.84 -4.11 -7.96
CA CYS A 90 8.68 -3.43 -8.54
C CYS A 90 9.06 -2.65 -9.81
N VAL A 91 8.33 -2.90 -10.90
CA VAL A 91 8.56 -2.23 -12.20
C VAL A 91 8.01 -0.81 -12.25
N LEU A 92 7.21 -0.41 -11.25
CA LEU A 92 6.69 0.95 -11.14
C LEU A 92 7.73 1.87 -10.46
N GLU A 93 7.90 3.05 -11.04
CA GLU A 93 8.61 4.17 -10.41
C GLU A 93 7.89 4.59 -9.12
N THR A 94 8.64 5.12 -8.14
CA THR A 94 8.10 5.46 -6.81
C THR A 94 6.86 6.34 -6.88
N GLU A 95 6.87 7.38 -7.72
CA GLU A 95 5.76 8.33 -7.88
C GLU A 95 4.55 7.77 -8.65
N VAL A 96 4.63 6.52 -9.11
CA VAL A 96 3.56 5.83 -9.84
C VAL A 96 2.98 4.68 -9.00
N ARG A 97 3.75 4.13 -8.05
CA ARG A 97 3.30 3.05 -7.16
C ARG A 97 1.99 3.40 -6.44
N PRO A 98 1.21 2.40 -5.98
CA PRO A 98 0.09 2.66 -5.07
C PRO A 98 0.53 3.45 -3.84
N LEU A 99 -0.30 4.37 -3.34
CA LEU A 99 0.07 5.24 -2.21
C LEU A 99 0.50 4.44 -0.98
N VAL A 100 -0.20 3.35 -0.64
CA VAL A 100 0.18 2.46 0.46
C VAL A 100 1.59 1.86 0.28
N CYS A 101 2.00 1.58 -0.97
CA CYS A 101 3.34 1.10 -1.27
C CYS A 101 4.41 2.20 -1.19
N ARG A 102 4.03 3.47 -1.38
CA ARG A 102 4.94 4.63 -1.22
C ARG A 102 5.16 4.97 0.24
N ILE A 103 4.14 4.80 1.08
CA ILE A 103 4.23 5.12 2.52
C ILE A 103 5.05 4.06 3.25
N TYR A 104 4.97 2.78 2.85
CA TYR A 104 5.79 1.71 3.42
C TYR A 104 7.30 2.05 3.33
N PRO A 105 8.07 2.04 4.43
CA PRO A 105 7.89 1.20 5.63
C PRO A 105 7.29 1.94 6.82
N TYR A 106 6.69 3.10 6.63
CA TYR A 106 6.03 3.80 7.72
C TYR A 106 4.68 3.18 8.04
N ALA A 107 4.42 2.97 9.32
CA ALA A 107 3.07 2.82 9.87
C ALA A 107 2.36 4.18 9.83
N PHE A 108 1.06 4.17 9.58
CA PHE A 108 0.29 5.39 9.42
C PHE A 108 -1.17 5.18 9.80
N SER A 109 -1.82 6.28 10.18
CA SER A 109 -3.28 6.39 10.25
C SER A 109 -3.74 7.69 9.60
N GLU A 110 -5.03 8.02 9.67
CA GLU A 110 -5.51 9.31 9.17
C GLU A 110 -4.87 10.51 9.87
N ASN A 111 -4.44 10.31 11.13
CA ASN A 111 -3.90 11.39 11.96
C ASN A 111 -2.41 11.64 11.74
N GLY A 112 -1.71 10.78 11.00
CA GLY A 112 -0.31 10.99 10.67
C GLY A 112 0.48 9.70 10.46
N VAL A 113 1.75 9.89 10.12
CA VAL A 113 2.76 8.83 10.09
C VAL A 113 3.29 8.61 11.51
N GLN A 114 3.40 7.34 11.91
CA GLN A 114 3.72 6.94 13.27
C GLN A 114 5.17 6.46 13.40
N SER A 115 5.39 5.16 13.16
CA SER A 115 6.67 4.49 13.36
C SER A 115 7.16 3.82 12.07
N ILE A 116 8.40 3.34 12.05
CA ILE A 116 8.90 2.51 10.96
C ILE A 116 8.59 1.06 11.30
N GLU A 117 7.78 0.40 10.49
CA GLU A 117 7.41 -1.00 10.63
C GLU A 117 8.12 -1.86 9.59
N PRO A 118 9.20 -2.56 9.99
CA PRO A 118 9.98 -3.38 9.08
C PRO A 118 9.34 -4.74 8.78
N GLU A 119 8.09 -4.99 9.17
CA GLU A 119 7.49 -6.33 9.20
C GLU A 119 7.77 -7.16 7.94
N TYR A 120 7.59 -6.57 6.76
CA TYR A 120 7.76 -7.24 5.47
C TYR A 120 9.14 -7.04 4.82
N CYS A 121 10.03 -6.28 5.44
CA CYS A 121 11.35 -5.97 4.91
C CYS A 121 12.45 -6.51 5.83
N PRO A 122 13.46 -7.26 5.32
CA PRO A 122 14.48 -7.88 6.15
C PRO A 122 15.50 -6.84 6.61
N THR A 123 15.07 -5.97 7.51
CA THR A 123 15.77 -4.78 7.99
C THR A 123 17.10 -5.16 8.64
N THR A 124 17.12 -6.28 9.37
CA THR A 124 18.35 -6.85 9.94
C THR A 124 19.39 -7.28 8.90
N THR A 125 18.98 -7.48 7.65
CA THR A 125 19.85 -7.96 6.55
C THR A 125 20.14 -6.88 5.51
N LEU A 126 19.30 -5.84 5.43
CA LEU A 126 19.41 -4.76 4.44
C LEU A 126 19.92 -3.44 5.05
N CYS A 127 19.75 -3.22 6.35
CA CYS A 127 20.23 -2.01 7.01
C CYS A 127 21.60 -2.22 7.65
N ALA A 128 22.50 -1.26 7.49
CA ALA A 128 23.69 -1.20 8.32
C ALA A 128 23.32 -0.85 9.78
N PRO A 129 24.18 -1.14 10.78
CA PRO A 129 23.94 -0.73 12.15
C PRO A 129 23.64 0.78 12.26
N GLY A 130 22.49 1.12 12.85
CA GLY A 130 22.03 2.51 12.99
C GLY A 130 21.27 3.08 11.79
N GLN A 131 21.11 2.33 10.70
CA GLN A 131 20.21 2.70 9.60
C GLN A 131 18.82 2.10 9.76
N THR A 132 17.82 2.84 9.32
CA THR A 132 16.44 2.39 9.21
C THR A 132 16.12 1.94 7.78
N MET A 133 15.00 1.25 7.59
CA MET A 133 14.55 0.89 6.24
C MET A 133 14.18 2.12 5.41
N ALA A 134 13.68 3.18 6.04
CA ALA A 134 13.43 4.46 5.37
C ALA A 134 14.74 5.04 4.80
N ASP A 135 15.85 4.98 5.54
CA ASP A 135 17.16 5.42 5.05
C ASP A 135 17.63 4.61 3.83
N VAL A 136 17.45 3.28 3.89
CA VAL A 136 17.82 2.37 2.78
C VAL A 136 17.00 2.63 1.53
N LEU A 137 15.71 2.96 1.70
CA LEU A 137 14.80 3.29 0.61
C LEU A 137 14.90 4.76 0.16
N GLY A 138 15.71 5.58 0.83
CA GLY A 138 15.83 7.01 0.55
C GLY A 138 14.54 7.79 0.81
N MET A 139 13.70 7.31 1.72
CA MET A 139 12.43 7.91 2.08
C MET A 139 12.59 8.88 3.25
N ASN A 140 11.86 9.99 3.21
CA ASN A 140 11.78 10.91 4.33
C ASN A 140 10.35 11.04 4.86
N LEU A 141 10.23 11.43 6.14
CA LEU A 141 8.96 11.55 6.84
C LEU A 141 8.01 12.56 6.19
N GLN A 142 8.53 13.65 5.64
CA GLN A 142 7.71 14.68 4.99
C GLN A 142 7.02 14.15 3.73
N GLN A 143 7.71 13.33 2.92
CA GLN A 143 7.13 12.66 1.76
C GLN A 143 6.09 11.63 2.18
N ALA A 144 6.39 10.83 3.21
CA ALA A 144 5.45 9.86 3.74
C ALA A 144 4.14 10.54 4.22
N GLU A 145 4.25 11.67 4.91
CA GLU A 145 3.09 12.47 5.33
C GLU A 145 2.31 13.04 4.15
N ALA A 146 2.99 13.49 3.09
CA ALA A 146 2.34 13.98 1.88
C ALA A 146 1.53 12.86 1.18
N TRP A 147 2.15 11.69 0.98
CA TRP A 147 1.48 10.54 0.36
C TRP A 147 0.34 10.00 1.24
N ARG A 148 0.50 10.00 2.56
CA ARG A 148 -0.56 9.65 3.52
C ARG A 148 -1.72 10.64 3.40
N SER A 149 -1.45 11.94 3.39
CA SER A 149 -2.48 12.96 3.22
C SER A 149 -3.23 12.79 1.89
N GLU A 150 -2.52 12.46 0.80
CA GLU A 150 -3.12 12.15 -0.49
C GLU A 150 -4.00 10.90 -0.42
N LEU A 151 -3.54 9.84 0.24
CA LEU A 151 -4.27 8.59 0.42
C LEU A 151 -5.63 8.83 1.09
N TYR A 152 -5.67 9.49 2.25
CA TYR A 152 -6.95 9.75 2.91
C TYR A 152 -7.81 10.73 2.13
N ALA A 153 -7.23 11.71 1.44
CA ALA A 153 -8.01 12.60 0.58
C ALA A 153 -8.73 11.82 -0.53
N GLU A 154 -8.06 10.86 -1.16
CA GLU A 154 -8.65 10.00 -2.19
C GLU A 154 -9.71 9.06 -1.60
N LEU A 155 -9.41 8.45 -0.45
CA LEU A 155 -10.37 7.57 0.23
C LEU A 155 -11.65 8.30 0.64
N HIS A 156 -11.55 9.54 1.13
CA HIS A 156 -12.71 10.37 1.46
C HIS A 156 -13.49 10.82 0.23
N ALA A 157 -12.80 11.09 -0.88
CA ALA A 157 -13.45 11.44 -2.14
C ALA A 157 -14.22 10.25 -2.75
N ASP A 158 -13.70 9.04 -2.56
CA ASP A 158 -14.29 7.79 -3.05
C ASP A 158 -15.35 7.20 -2.12
N ALA A 159 -15.38 7.65 -0.86
CA ALA A 159 -16.37 7.22 0.11
C ALA A 159 -17.77 7.55 -0.46
N PRO A 160 -18.69 6.57 -0.52
CA PRO A 160 -20.04 6.84 -0.98
C PRO A 160 -20.60 7.96 -0.11
N SER A 161 -21.02 9.07 -0.74
CA SER A 161 -21.68 10.16 -0.03
C SER A 161 -22.72 9.53 0.87
N LYS A 162 -22.60 9.72 2.19
CA LYS A 162 -23.62 9.27 3.14
C LYS A 162 -24.89 10.06 2.78
N SER A 163 -25.65 9.56 1.81
CA SER A 163 -26.96 10.09 1.47
C SER A 163 -27.77 9.90 2.73
N GLY A 164 -28.02 11.02 3.42
CA GLY A 164 -28.75 11.03 4.67
C GLY A 164 -30.04 10.23 4.50
N SER A 165 -30.18 9.18 5.30
CA SER A 165 -31.51 8.69 5.63
C SER A 165 -31.82 9.26 7.00
N ALA A 166 -32.63 10.31 6.98
CA ALA A 166 -33.42 10.74 8.12
C ALA A 166 -34.23 9.54 8.64
N ARG A 167 -34.16 9.30 9.95
CA ARG A 167 -35.28 9.24 10.89
C ARG A 167 -34.78 9.07 12.31
#